data_AF-U7VEM4-F1
#
_entry.id   AF-U7VEM4-F1
#
_cell.length_a   1.000
_cell.length_b   1.000
_cell.length_c   1.000
_cell.angle_alpha   90.00
_cell.angle_beta   90.00
_cell.angle_gamma   90.00
#
_symmetry.space_group_name_H-M   'P 1'
#
loop_
_entity.id
_entity.type
_entity.pdbx_description
1 polymer ?
#
loop_
_entity_poly.entity_id
_entity_poly.type
_entity_poly.pdbx_seq_one_letter_code
_entity_poly.pdbx_strand_id
1 'polypeptide(L)'
;MDERDVMLAKSGDEEAMEKVFLKYKGDILRNSKNFFIKGGDIDDLLQEGYIGLMKAVKSFDETREVCFSTFANLCIKRQIITAVKSSNSNRNQKLNTSIIGDKDINLDDLVQYAKPSVNFYSPEDILIGKELVEMLGEFLNNNLTPLEKKVFFYTCKQYKYNEIADMLEEPSKKIDNAIQRVRKKILGYLSEYTRD
;
A
#
# COMPACT_ATOMS: atom_id res chain seq x y z
N MET A 1 16.85 -5.84 -9.64
CA MET A 1 16.85 -4.62 -10.48
C MET A 1 18.29 -4.38 -10.74
N ASP A 2 18.68 -4.09 -11.96
CA ASP A 2 20.00 -3.48 -12.10
C ASP A 2 19.83 -2.03 -11.63
N GLU A 3 20.48 -1.63 -10.54
CA GLU A 3 20.44 -0.23 -10.05
C GLU A 3 20.87 0.74 -11.17
N ARG A 4 21.63 0.22 -12.14
CA ARG A 4 21.94 0.83 -13.43
C ARG A 4 20.74 1.37 -14.19
N ASP A 5 19.64 0.62 -14.30
CA ASP A 5 18.44 1.07 -15.05
C ASP A 5 17.81 2.29 -14.35
N VAL A 6 17.85 2.34 -13.02
CA VAL A 6 17.33 3.49 -12.25
C VAL A 6 18.20 4.71 -12.48
N MET A 7 19.52 4.55 -12.52
CA MET A 7 20.45 5.65 -12.73
C MET A 7 20.38 6.20 -14.15
N LEU A 8 20.22 5.32 -15.16
CA LEU A 8 19.95 5.73 -16.54
C LEU A 8 18.62 6.49 -16.64
N ALA A 9 17.55 5.95 -16.06
CA ALA A 9 16.25 6.63 -16.01
C ALA A 9 16.33 8.00 -15.29
N LYS A 10 17.13 8.11 -14.23
CA LYS A 10 17.38 9.37 -13.52
C LYS A 10 18.12 10.40 -14.39
N SER A 11 19.02 9.94 -15.27
CA SER A 11 19.73 10.78 -16.22
C SER A 11 18.89 11.23 -17.43
N GLY A 12 17.65 10.72 -17.55
CA GLY A 12 16.71 11.10 -18.61
C GLY A 12 16.59 10.07 -19.74
N ASP A 13 17.14 8.86 -19.59
CA ASP A 13 16.96 7.78 -20.57
C ASP A 13 15.51 7.26 -20.54
N GLU A 14 14.80 7.42 -21.66
CA GLU A 14 13.38 7.06 -21.79
C GLU A 14 13.16 5.55 -21.79
N GLU A 15 14.03 4.76 -22.43
CA GLU A 15 13.92 3.30 -22.46
C GLU A 15 14.12 2.71 -21.06
N ALA A 16 15.08 3.26 -20.31
CA ALA A 16 15.31 2.88 -18.92
C ALA A 16 14.11 3.26 -18.04
N MET A 17 13.52 4.44 -18.24
CA MET A 17 12.31 4.86 -17.52
C MET A 17 11.13 3.93 -17.81
N GLU A 18 10.93 3.51 -19.06
CA GLU A 18 9.88 2.57 -19.46
C GLU A 18 10.06 1.21 -18.75
N LYS A 19 11.30 0.68 -18.70
CA LYS A 19 11.61 -0.54 -17.93
C LYS A 19 11.27 -0.40 -16.46
N VAL A 20 11.57 0.76 -15.85
CA VAL A 20 11.20 1.06 -14.46
C VAL A 20 9.67 1.06 -14.31
N PHE A 21 8.94 1.71 -15.21
CA PHE A 21 7.47 1.76 -15.15
C PHE A 21 6.82 0.38 -15.27
N LEU A 22 7.22 -0.40 -16.28
CA LEU A 22 6.69 -1.76 -16.50
C LEU A 22 6.88 -2.64 -15.26
N LYS A 23 8.04 -2.53 -14.62
CA LYS A 23 8.35 -3.31 -13.42
C LYS A 23 7.48 -2.93 -12.22
N TYR A 24 7.28 -1.63 -11.96
CA TYR A 24 6.55 -1.16 -10.78
C TYR A 24 5.04 -1.03 -11.01
N LYS A 25 4.55 -1.23 -12.23
CA LYS A 25 3.11 -1.25 -12.55
C LYS A 25 2.30 -2.13 -11.61
N GLY A 26 2.79 -3.33 -11.30
CA GLY A 26 2.13 -4.24 -10.35
C GLY A 26 2.10 -3.73 -8.92
N ASP A 27 3.16 -3.05 -8.47
CA ASP A 27 3.23 -2.43 -7.15
C ASP A 27 2.29 -1.22 -7.05
N ILE A 28 2.26 -0.38 -8.08
CA ILE A 28 1.34 0.75 -8.19
C ILE A 28 -0.10 0.25 -8.13
N LEU A 29 -0.48 -0.72 -8.96
CA LEU A 29 -1.82 -1.30 -8.96
C LEU A 29 -2.22 -1.85 -7.59
N ARG A 30 -1.31 -2.58 -6.92
CA ARG A 30 -1.57 -3.14 -5.59
C ARG A 30 -1.75 -2.05 -4.53
N ASN A 31 -0.98 -0.96 -4.60
CA ASN A 31 -1.11 0.15 -3.67
C ASN A 31 -2.38 0.96 -3.93
N SER A 32 -2.78 1.17 -5.18
CA SER A 32 -3.97 1.96 -5.54
C SER A 32 -5.29 1.25 -5.23
N LYS A 33 -5.35 -0.08 -5.35
CA LYS A 33 -6.58 -0.89 -5.14
C LYS A 33 -7.26 -0.75 -3.77
N ASN A 34 -6.55 -0.27 -2.76
CA ASN A 34 -7.09 -0.11 -1.39
C ASN A 34 -7.57 1.33 -1.11
N PHE A 35 -7.55 2.21 -2.10
CA PHE A 35 -7.94 3.61 -1.93
C PHE A 35 -8.99 4.00 -2.98
N PHE A 36 -9.81 5.00 -2.63
CA PHE A 36 -10.87 5.51 -3.48
C PHE A 36 -10.97 7.03 -3.36
N ILE A 37 -11.14 7.71 -4.49
CA ILE A 37 -11.45 9.14 -4.58
C ILE A 37 -12.93 9.27 -4.94
N LYS A 38 -13.69 10.04 -4.17
CA LYS A 38 -15.14 10.21 -4.41
C LYS A 38 -15.36 10.85 -5.78
N GLY A 39 -15.96 10.10 -6.71
CA GLY A 39 -16.23 10.54 -8.09
C GLY A 39 -15.01 10.50 -9.02
N GLY A 40 -13.90 9.88 -8.59
CA GLY A 40 -12.70 9.65 -9.40
C GLY A 40 -12.56 8.19 -9.83
N ASP A 41 -11.71 7.96 -10.83
CA ASP A 41 -11.42 6.63 -11.37
C ASP A 41 -10.21 6.01 -10.66
N ILE A 42 -10.11 4.68 -10.64
CA ILE A 42 -8.90 3.98 -10.22
C ILE A 42 -7.69 4.41 -11.06
N ASP A 43 -7.92 4.80 -12.32
CA ASP A 43 -6.91 5.33 -13.22
C ASP A 43 -6.25 6.61 -12.69
N ASP A 44 -6.99 7.48 -11.96
CA ASP A 44 -6.43 8.67 -11.31
C ASP A 44 -5.41 8.28 -10.23
N LEU A 45 -5.73 7.24 -9.45
CA LEU A 45 -4.84 6.71 -8.43
C LEU A 45 -3.63 5.99 -9.02
N LEU A 46 -3.77 5.37 -10.19
CA LEU A 46 -2.65 4.79 -10.91
C LEU A 46 -1.70 5.89 -11.39
N GLN A 47 -2.23 6.97 -11.97
CA GLN A 47 -1.42 8.12 -12.39
C GLN A 47 -0.65 8.72 -11.22
N GLU A 48 -1.30 8.92 -10.08
CA GLU A 48 -0.64 9.39 -8.86
C GLU A 48 0.45 8.42 -8.37
N GLY A 49 0.23 7.12 -8.50
CA GLY A 49 1.26 6.12 -8.23
C GLY A 49 2.48 6.26 -9.16
N TYR A 50 2.27 6.48 -10.46
CA TYR A 50 3.36 6.72 -11.42
C TYR A 50 4.09 8.04 -11.12
N ILE A 51 3.38 9.11 -10.75
CA ILE A 51 4.01 10.37 -10.30
C ILE A 51 4.91 10.12 -9.08
N GLY A 52 4.46 9.31 -8.12
CA GLY A 52 5.24 8.93 -6.95
C GLY A 52 6.52 8.16 -7.32
N LEU A 53 6.43 7.24 -8.28
CA LEU A 53 7.58 6.50 -8.81
C LEU A 53 8.57 7.42 -9.54
N MET A 54 8.10 8.34 -10.38
CA MET A 54 8.98 9.31 -11.07
C MET A 54 9.75 10.18 -10.08
N LYS A 55 9.08 10.65 -9.01
CA LYS A 55 9.75 11.39 -7.92
C LYS A 55 10.80 10.53 -7.22
N ALA A 56 10.52 9.24 -7.04
CA ALA A 56 11.49 8.31 -6.46
C ALA A 56 12.73 8.15 -7.34
N VAL A 57 12.57 7.95 -8.66
CA VAL A 57 13.70 7.85 -9.60
C VAL A 57 14.55 9.12 -9.53
N LYS A 58 13.94 10.30 -9.59
CA LYS A 58 14.66 11.58 -9.54
C LYS A 58 15.39 11.82 -8.21
N SER A 59 14.83 11.34 -7.10
CA SER A 59 15.34 11.60 -5.75
C SER A 59 16.18 10.47 -5.18
N PHE A 60 16.34 9.36 -5.91
CA PHE A 60 17.08 8.20 -5.43
C PHE A 60 18.56 8.53 -5.27
N ASP A 61 19.14 8.04 -4.19
CA ASP A 61 20.52 8.30 -3.78
C ASP A 61 21.16 6.95 -3.44
N GLU A 62 22.00 6.46 -4.33
CA GLU A 62 22.68 5.17 -4.24
C GLU A 62 23.70 5.12 -3.10
N THR A 63 24.09 6.27 -2.54
CA THR A 63 25.02 6.32 -1.39
C THR A 63 24.35 5.91 -0.07
N ARG A 64 23.02 5.77 -0.06
CA ARG A 64 22.24 5.36 1.11
C ARG A 64 22.04 3.85 1.12
N GLU A 65 22.03 3.25 2.30
CA GLU A 65 21.86 1.79 2.51
C GLU A 65 20.44 1.24 2.18
N VAL A 66 19.60 2.00 1.47
CA VAL A 66 18.22 1.60 1.16
C VAL A 66 18.10 1.27 -0.32
N CYS A 67 17.73 0.02 -0.63
CA CYS A 67 17.49 -0.40 -1.99
C CYS A 67 16.35 0.42 -2.65
N PHE A 68 16.48 0.68 -3.96
CA PHE A 68 15.52 1.49 -4.70
C PHE A 68 14.08 0.96 -4.60
N SER A 69 13.86 -0.35 -4.54
CA SER A 69 12.52 -0.93 -4.38
C SER A 69 11.81 -0.50 -3.12
N THR A 70 12.53 -0.42 -2.00
CA THR A 70 11.96 0.02 -0.73
C THR A 70 11.63 1.51 -0.79
N PHE A 71 12.55 2.30 -1.35
CA PHE A 71 12.36 3.74 -1.50
C PHE A 71 11.20 4.09 -2.45
N ALA A 72 11.15 3.47 -3.62
CA ALA A 72 10.10 3.67 -4.62
C ALA A 72 8.71 3.33 -4.07
N ASN A 73 8.57 2.19 -3.38
CA ASN A 73 7.30 1.81 -2.76
C ASN A 73 6.82 2.83 -1.73
N LEU A 74 7.74 3.38 -0.92
CA LEU A 74 7.41 4.43 0.04
C LEU A 74 6.88 5.69 -0.66
N CYS A 75 7.56 6.13 -1.72
CA CYS A 75 7.17 7.31 -2.50
C CYS A 75 5.83 7.12 -3.22
N ILE A 76 5.63 5.98 -3.89
CA ILE A 76 4.36 5.60 -4.55
C ILE A 76 3.21 5.69 -3.55
N LYS A 77 3.33 4.99 -2.42
CA LYS A 77 2.28 4.94 -1.39
C LYS A 77 1.98 6.32 -0.80
N ARG A 78 3.01 7.11 -0.52
CA ARG A 78 2.85 8.49 -0.02
C ARG A 78 2.12 9.38 -1.02
N GLN A 79 2.46 9.30 -2.31
CA GLN A 79 1.83 10.10 -3.35
C GLN A 79 0.33 9.75 -3.48
N ILE A 80 -0.01 8.47 -3.56
CA ILE A 80 -1.41 7.99 -3.61
C ILE A 80 -2.20 8.47 -2.39
N ILE A 81 -1.67 8.29 -1.16
CA ILE A 81 -2.35 8.74 0.06
C ILE A 81 -2.55 10.27 0.06
N THR A 82 -1.56 11.01 -0.41
CA THR A 82 -1.63 12.49 -0.46
C THR A 82 -2.71 12.94 -1.44
N ALA A 83 -2.80 12.31 -2.61
CA ALA A 83 -3.84 12.59 -3.59
C ALA A 83 -5.24 12.32 -3.02
N VAL A 84 -5.44 11.15 -2.39
CA VAL A 84 -6.71 10.79 -1.74
C VAL A 84 -7.11 11.81 -0.67
N LYS A 85 -6.17 12.22 0.19
CA LYS A 85 -6.41 13.23 1.23
C LYS A 85 -6.74 14.59 0.65
N SER A 86 -6.07 14.99 -0.43
CA SER A 86 -6.31 16.26 -1.12
C SER A 86 -7.70 16.30 -1.75
N SER A 87 -8.08 15.25 -2.50
CA SER A 87 -9.35 15.18 -3.21
C SER A 87 -10.56 15.11 -2.27
N ASN A 88 -10.40 14.47 -1.11
CA ASN A 88 -11.47 14.33 -0.13
C ASN A 88 -11.54 15.48 0.91
N SER A 89 -10.60 16.44 0.91
CA SER A 89 -10.64 17.60 1.80
C SER A 89 -11.67 18.64 1.33
N ASN A 90 -12.37 19.28 2.28
CA ASN A 90 -13.58 20.13 2.14
C ASN A 90 -13.57 21.30 1.13
N ARG A 91 -12.54 21.46 0.29
CA ARG A 91 -12.48 22.53 -0.72
C ARG A 91 -13.38 22.27 -1.94
N ASN A 92 -13.76 21.02 -2.21
CA ASN A 92 -14.58 20.62 -3.35
C ASN A 92 -16.09 20.45 -3.06
N GLN A 93 -16.54 20.71 -1.83
CA GLN A 93 -17.97 20.57 -1.47
C GLN A 93 -18.90 21.49 -2.27
N LYS A 94 -18.44 22.67 -2.69
CA LYS A 94 -19.28 23.66 -3.40
C LYS A 94 -19.50 23.37 -4.89
N LEU A 95 -18.84 22.35 -5.47
CA LEU A 95 -18.98 21.99 -6.89
C LEU A 95 -19.68 20.63 -7.10
N ASN A 96 -19.67 19.76 -6.08
CA ASN A 96 -20.23 18.40 -6.19
C ASN A 96 -21.74 18.30 -5.90
N THR A 97 -22.37 19.36 -5.40
CA THR A 97 -23.84 19.39 -5.17
C THR A 97 -24.66 19.70 -6.43
N SER A 98 -24.01 19.88 -7.59
CA SER A 98 -24.67 20.25 -8.86
C SER A 98 -24.68 19.14 -9.92
N ILE A 99 -24.17 17.93 -9.62
CA ILE A 99 -24.07 16.83 -10.60
C ILE A 99 -24.85 15.57 -10.14
N ILE A 100 -25.73 15.69 -9.15
CA ILE A 100 -26.78 14.68 -8.93
C ILE A 100 -27.95 15.05 -9.84
N GLY A 101 -27.73 14.87 -11.14
CA GLY A 101 -28.74 14.98 -12.18
C GLY A 101 -28.61 13.76 -13.10
N ASP A 102 -29.54 12.83 -12.94
CA ASP A 102 -29.90 11.76 -13.87
C ASP A 102 -28.76 10.95 -14.49
N LYS A 103 -28.17 10.00 -13.74
CA LYS A 103 -27.70 8.74 -14.34
C LYS A 103 -27.91 7.57 -13.39
N ASP A 104 -28.73 6.62 -13.83
CA ASP A 104 -28.91 5.30 -13.22
C ASP A 104 -27.55 4.58 -13.15
N ILE A 105 -26.98 4.48 -11.95
CA ILE A 105 -25.79 3.66 -11.71
C ILE A 105 -26.27 2.32 -11.16
N ASN A 106 -25.95 1.25 -11.89
CA ASN A 106 -26.34 -0.11 -11.59
C ASN A 106 -25.75 -0.54 -10.22
N LEU A 107 -26.62 -0.94 -9.30
CA LEU A 107 -26.28 -1.22 -7.90
C LEU A 107 -25.30 -2.40 -7.74
N ASP A 108 -25.21 -3.27 -8.76
CA ASP A 108 -24.34 -4.45 -8.79
C ASP A 108 -22.85 -4.10 -8.96
N ASP A 109 -22.54 -2.99 -9.67
CA ASP A 109 -21.16 -2.50 -9.82
C ASP A 109 -20.63 -1.86 -8.52
N LEU A 110 -21.50 -1.48 -7.58
CA LEU A 110 -21.13 -0.82 -6.33
C LEU A 110 -20.56 -1.79 -5.29
N VAL A 111 -20.94 -3.07 -5.37
CA VAL A 111 -20.64 -4.08 -4.35
C VAL A 111 -19.18 -4.56 -4.42
N GLN A 112 -18.53 -4.46 -5.58
CA GLN A 112 -17.15 -4.94 -5.77
C GLN A 112 -16.06 -3.97 -5.24
N TYR A 113 -16.43 -2.71 -4.94
CA TYR A 113 -15.51 -1.63 -4.54
C TYR A 113 -15.52 -1.33 -3.03
N ALA A 114 -15.98 -2.27 -2.21
CA ALA A 114 -16.24 -2.10 -0.78
C ALA A 114 -14.98 -2.01 0.12
N LYS A 115 -14.03 -1.11 -0.17
CA LYS A 115 -13.05 -0.63 0.82
C LYS A 115 -12.89 0.89 0.75
N PRO A 116 -13.60 1.64 1.61
CA PRO A 116 -13.62 3.10 1.54
C PRO A 116 -12.30 3.75 1.95
N SER A 117 -12.03 4.94 1.40
CA SER A 117 -10.93 5.79 1.82
C SER A 117 -11.20 6.46 3.17
N VAL A 118 -10.14 7.00 3.81
CA VAL A 118 -10.15 7.52 5.20
C VAL A 118 -11.28 8.53 5.51
N ASN A 119 -11.79 9.25 4.51
CA ASN A 119 -12.88 10.24 4.68
C ASN A 119 -14.30 9.65 4.59
N PHE A 120 -14.44 8.33 4.47
CA PHE A 120 -15.71 7.61 4.51
C PHE A 120 -15.99 6.94 5.87
N TYR A 121 -15.00 6.89 6.76
CA TYR A 121 -15.16 6.36 8.10
C TYR A 121 -15.76 7.44 9.00
N SER A 122 -16.86 7.11 9.66
CA SER A 122 -17.41 7.93 10.74
C SER A 122 -16.40 8.05 11.89
N PRO A 123 -16.51 9.05 12.78
CA PRO A 123 -15.73 9.10 14.00
C PRO A 123 -15.77 7.78 14.79
N GLU A 124 -16.91 7.11 14.78
CA GLU A 124 -17.15 5.79 15.35
C GLU A 124 -16.34 4.71 14.62
N ASP A 125 -16.31 4.70 13.29
CA ASP A 125 -15.48 3.75 12.52
C ASP A 125 -13.96 3.97 12.73
N ILE A 126 -13.54 5.23 12.88
CA ILE A 126 -12.14 5.57 13.20
C ILE A 126 -11.79 5.07 14.61
N LEU A 127 -12.71 5.22 15.55
CA LEU A 127 -12.55 4.74 16.93
C LEU A 127 -12.49 3.20 16.97
N ILE A 128 -13.43 2.53 16.32
CA ILE A 128 -13.46 1.06 16.15
C ILE A 128 -12.19 0.59 15.45
N GLY A 129 -11.74 1.30 14.42
CA GLY A 129 -10.49 0.99 13.72
C GLY A 129 -9.26 1.12 14.62
N LYS A 130 -9.23 2.13 15.51
CA LYS A 130 -8.16 2.30 16.49
C LYS A 130 -8.16 1.18 17.53
N GLU A 131 -9.33 0.84 18.07
CA GLU A 131 -9.51 -0.27 19.01
C GLU A 131 -9.08 -1.60 18.39
N LEU A 132 -9.48 -1.86 17.14
CA LEU A 132 -9.07 -3.06 16.41
C LEU A 132 -7.55 -3.13 16.23
N VAL A 133 -6.88 -2.00 15.95
CA VAL A 133 -5.42 -1.95 15.83
C VAL A 133 -4.74 -2.22 17.17
N GLU A 134 -5.27 -1.69 18.27
CA GLU A 134 -4.77 -1.94 19.63
C GLU A 134 -4.92 -3.43 20.01
N MET A 135 -6.12 -3.99 19.82
CA MET A 135 -6.39 -5.40 20.09
C MET A 135 -5.56 -6.34 19.21
N LEU A 136 -5.41 -6.02 17.92
CA LEU A 136 -4.53 -6.77 17.03
C LEU A 136 -3.08 -6.68 17.51
N GLY A 137 -2.64 -5.51 17.98
CA GLY A 137 -1.31 -5.32 18.57
C GLY A 137 -1.06 -6.24 19.77
N GLU A 138 -2.03 -6.35 20.67
CA GLU A 138 -1.97 -7.27 21.82
C GLU A 138 -1.98 -8.73 21.38
N PHE A 139 -2.88 -9.10 20.46
CA PHE A 139 -2.93 -10.45 19.90
C PHE A 139 -1.58 -10.84 19.28
N LEU A 140 -0.99 -9.96 18.47
CA LEU A 140 0.30 -10.21 17.84
C LEU A 140 1.42 -10.36 18.87
N ASN A 141 1.39 -9.55 19.94
CA ASN A 141 2.38 -9.67 21.01
C ASN A 141 2.28 -10.98 21.79
N ASN A 142 1.08 -11.51 21.98
CA ASN A 142 0.87 -12.72 22.77
C ASN A 142 0.98 -14.01 21.93
N ASN A 143 0.69 -13.94 20.62
CA ASN A 143 0.54 -15.14 19.78
C ASN A 143 1.65 -15.34 18.75
N LEU A 144 2.54 -14.36 18.51
CA LEU A 144 3.71 -14.56 17.63
C LEU A 144 4.95 -14.93 18.44
N THR A 145 5.69 -15.90 17.93
CA THR A 145 7.04 -16.23 18.43
C THR A 145 8.02 -15.07 18.17
N PRO A 146 9.17 -14.99 18.86
CA PRO A 146 10.16 -13.94 18.63
C PRO A 146 10.61 -13.82 17.16
N LEU A 147 10.77 -14.96 16.47
CA LEU A 147 11.09 -14.98 15.05
C LEU A 147 9.94 -14.45 14.20
N GLU A 148 8.70 -14.90 14.46
CA GLU A 148 7.52 -14.42 13.75
C GLU A 148 7.29 -12.92 13.92
N LYS A 149 7.57 -12.35 15.11
CA LYS A 149 7.49 -10.90 15.35
C LYS A 149 8.49 -10.15 14.48
N LYS A 150 9.75 -10.61 14.42
CA LYS A 150 10.79 -10.00 13.55
C LYS A 150 10.41 -10.11 12.08
N VAL A 151 9.98 -11.30 11.64
CA VAL A 151 9.56 -11.55 10.26
C VAL A 151 8.35 -10.69 9.88
N PHE A 152 7.35 -10.60 10.75
CA PHE A 152 6.18 -9.74 10.56
C PHE A 152 6.60 -8.27 10.42
N PHE A 153 7.47 -7.78 11.32
CA PHE A 153 7.98 -6.40 11.27
C PHE A 153 8.67 -6.08 9.94
N TYR A 154 9.57 -6.95 9.45
CA TYR A 154 10.22 -6.75 8.16
C TYR A 154 9.26 -6.91 6.97
N THR A 155 8.27 -7.79 7.08
CA THR A 155 7.21 -7.91 6.08
C THR A 155 6.35 -6.64 6.01
N CYS A 156 6.02 -6.03 7.15
CA CYS A 156 5.35 -4.72 7.19
C CYS A 156 6.18 -3.62 6.53
N LYS A 157 7.52 -3.70 6.65
CA LYS A 157 8.47 -2.84 5.94
C LYS A 157 8.68 -3.21 4.46
N GLN A 158 7.92 -4.18 3.93
CA GLN A 158 7.92 -4.60 2.52
C GLN A 158 9.22 -5.26 2.03
N TYR A 159 10.05 -5.79 2.94
CA TYR A 159 11.17 -6.64 2.54
C TYR A 159 10.67 -7.96 1.97
N LYS A 160 11.38 -8.48 0.97
CA LYS A 160 11.13 -9.81 0.40
C LYS A 160 11.64 -10.88 1.35
N TYR A 161 11.04 -12.07 1.29
CA TYR A 161 11.42 -13.19 2.15
C TYR A 161 12.92 -13.57 2.05
N ASN A 162 13.54 -13.41 0.87
CA ASN A 162 14.99 -13.60 0.70
C ASN A 162 15.80 -12.53 1.45
N GLU A 163 15.42 -11.25 1.33
CA GLU A 163 16.10 -10.14 2.03
C GLU A 163 15.97 -10.30 3.56
N ILE A 164 14.82 -10.78 4.02
CA ILE A 164 14.58 -11.07 5.44
C ILE A 164 15.42 -12.26 5.91
N ALA A 165 15.61 -13.29 5.07
CA ALA A 165 16.44 -14.44 5.36
C ALA A 165 17.89 -14.04 5.58
N ASP A 166 18.42 -13.19 4.70
CA ASP A 166 19.78 -12.67 4.79
C ASP A 166 19.96 -11.80 6.04
N MET A 167 19.02 -10.89 6.33
CA MET A 167 19.09 -10.00 7.51
C MET A 167 18.98 -10.73 8.85
N LEU A 168 18.29 -11.87 8.88
CA LEU A 168 18.08 -12.65 10.10
C LEU A 168 19.06 -13.81 10.23
N GLU A 169 19.95 -14.03 9.26
CA GLU A 169 20.85 -15.18 9.17
C GLU A 169 20.10 -16.52 9.31
N GLU A 170 18.90 -16.59 8.71
CA GLU A 170 18.00 -17.74 8.81
C GLU A 170 17.66 -18.29 7.41
N PRO A 171 17.44 -19.61 7.26
CA PRO A 171 17.12 -20.17 5.95
C PRO A 171 15.85 -19.58 5.33
N SER A 172 15.85 -19.30 4.03
CA SER A 172 14.70 -18.70 3.32
C SER A 172 13.40 -19.49 3.50
N LYS A 173 13.50 -20.84 3.57
CA LYS A 173 12.37 -21.73 3.86
C LYS A 173 11.79 -21.51 5.26
N LYS A 174 12.62 -21.19 6.25
CA LYS A 174 12.18 -20.90 7.63
C LYS A 174 11.45 -19.57 7.70
N ILE A 175 11.92 -18.55 6.96
CA ILE A 175 11.25 -17.25 6.85
C ILE A 175 9.90 -17.38 6.14
N ASP A 176 9.84 -18.08 5.01
CA ASP A 176 8.58 -18.30 4.30
C ASP A 176 7.54 -19.00 5.19
N ASN A 177 7.94 -20.07 5.89
CA ASN A 177 7.09 -20.75 6.87
C ASN A 177 6.63 -19.80 7.99
N ALA A 178 7.47 -18.88 8.44
CA ALA A 178 7.09 -17.88 9.44
C ALA A 178 6.06 -16.89 8.88
N ILE A 179 6.22 -16.41 7.66
CA ILE A 179 5.25 -15.54 6.97
C ILE A 179 3.90 -16.24 6.85
N GLN A 180 3.89 -17.51 6.43
CA GLN A 180 2.66 -18.31 6.32
C GLN A 180 1.96 -18.47 7.67
N ARG A 181 2.70 -18.79 8.73
CA ARG A 181 2.14 -18.92 10.10
C ARG A 181 1.58 -17.60 10.63
N VAL A 182 2.31 -16.50 10.45
CA VAL A 182 1.85 -15.15 10.83
C VAL A 182 0.53 -14.82 10.12
N ARG A 183 0.48 -15.02 8.79
CA ARG A 183 -0.73 -14.78 8.01
C ARG A 183 -1.90 -15.63 8.48
N LYS A 184 -1.67 -16.92 8.77
CA LYS A 184 -2.71 -17.82 9.30
C LYS A 184 -3.25 -17.34 10.66
N LYS A 185 -2.38 -16.93 11.57
CA LYS A 185 -2.77 -16.41 12.90
C LYS A 185 -3.61 -15.13 12.78
N ILE A 186 -3.17 -14.19 11.95
CA ILE A 186 -3.90 -12.93 11.72
C ILE A 186 -5.26 -13.19 11.08
N LEU A 187 -5.32 -14.02 10.03
CA LEU A 187 -6.58 -14.34 9.38
C LEU A 187 -7.55 -15.09 10.30
N GLY A 188 -7.05 -15.99 11.14
CA GLY A 188 -7.85 -16.65 12.16
C GLY A 188 -8.47 -15.65 13.13
N TYR A 189 -7.65 -14.77 13.71
CA TYR A 189 -8.11 -13.73 14.63
C TYR A 189 -9.13 -12.79 13.99
N LEU A 190 -8.87 -12.30 12.77
CA LEU A 190 -9.80 -11.41 12.06
C LEU A 190 -11.12 -12.11 11.72
N SER A 191 -11.11 -13.42 11.43
CA SER A 191 -12.32 -14.17 11.13
C SER A 191 -13.27 -14.35 12.33
N GLU A 192 -12.72 -14.32 13.54
CA GLU A 192 -13.50 -14.30 14.79
C GLU A 192 -14.14 -12.93 15.01
N TYR A 193 -13.47 -11.85 14.58
CA TYR A 193 -13.94 -10.48 14.75
C TYR A 193 -14.99 -10.03 13.72
N THR A 194 -15.01 -10.62 12.52
CA THR A 194 -15.99 -10.30 11.45
C THR A 194 -17.30 -11.10 11.52
N ARG A 195 -17.56 -11.82 12.63
CA ARG A 195 -18.76 -12.67 12.80
C ARG A 195 -19.91 -12.01 13.56
N ASP A 196 -19.70 -10.81 14.09
CA ASP A 196 -20.73 -9.93 14.68
C ASP A 196 -21.00 -8.74 13.75
#